data_AF-A0A076PW46-F1
#
_entry.id   AF-A0A076PW46-F1
#
_cell.length_a   1.000
_cell.length_b   1.000
_cell.length_c   1.000
_cell.angle_alpha   90.00
_cell.angle_beta   90.00
_cell.angle_gamma   90.00
#
_symmetry.space_group_name_H-M   'P 1'
#
loop_
_entity.id
_entity.type
_entity.pdbx_description
1 polymer ?
#
loop_
_entity_poly.entity_id
_entity_poly.type
_entity_poly.pdbx_seq_one_letter_code
_entity_poly.pdbx_strand_id
1 'polypeptide(L)'
;MGTAFTRSRKIGDMGARIGNISWFLKRSVEQLGNAPLLQSGSIRINMLAWQAAVALDQAVRRHPCEAHEIVKGRTTLEELERQRSSVPDSSLKVLAAQLAQFCAASKSLEDTLNDRLGDDAPSFAAIWAALEDLQHLARRWGANDEPVQLPTADEAAADSAPFENAARMPAPTGSEHGPHSDTLVRTRADAIALLEQVAASLEHTEPSSPAAYMAQRAACWARWPLLEWLKHVIKNDDELAQLSKRCLA
;
A
#
# COMPACT_ATOMS: atom_id res chain seq x y z
N MET A 1 3.71 7.94 -58.26
CA MET A 1 4.61 8.97 -57.70
C MET A 1 3.90 9.55 -56.49
N GLY A 2 4.16 9.16 -55.25
CA GLY A 2 5.44 8.75 -54.67
C GLY A 2 5.94 9.89 -53.80
N THR A 3 5.56 9.88 -52.52
CA THR A 3 6.41 10.28 -51.40
C THR A 3 5.75 9.76 -50.13
N ALA A 4 6.25 8.60 -49.69
CA ALA A 4 6.04 8.08 -48.36
C ALA A 4 6.46 9.15 -47.35
N PHE A 5 5.50 9.65 -46.57
CA PHE A 5 5.79 10.50 -45.43
C PHE A 5 6.38 9.62 -44.32
N THR A 6 7.68 9.35 -44.47
CA THR A 6 8.66 9.02 -43.42
C THR A 6 8.09 8.34 -42.18
N ARG A 7 7.90 7.02 -42.28
CA ARG A 7 7.66 6.06 -41.18
C ARG A 7 8.92 5.86 -40.31
N SER A 8 9.60 6.95 -39.95
CA SER A 8 10.83 6.92 -39.15
C SER A 8 11.00 8.20 -38.33
N ARG A 9 9.94 8.63 -37.63
CA ARG A 9 10.05 9.66 -36.58
C ARG A 9 10.21 8.96 -35.23
N LYS A 10 11.47 8.60 -34.94
CA LYS A 10 12.09 8.40 -33.62
C LYS A 10 11.29 7.63 -32.56
N ILE A 11 11.51 6.32 -32.51
CA ILE A 11 11.19 5.45 -31.35
C ILE A 11 11.76 6.05 -30.03
N GLY A 12 12.88 6.76 -30.07
CA GLY A 12 13.46 7.46 -28.91
C GLY A 12 12.70 8.71 -28.41
N ASP A 13 11.82 9.32 -29.22
CA ASP A 13 10.98 10.46 -28.81
C ASP A 13 9.68 9.96 -28.14
N MET A 14 9.14 8.82 -28.61
CA MET A 14 7.96 8.18 -28.02
C MET A 14 8.22 7.77 -26.56
N GLY A 15 9.36 7.12 -26.29
CA GLY A 15 9.72 6.69 -24.93
C GLY A 15 9.88 7.85 -23.94
N ALA A 16 10.46 8.99 -24.37
CA ALA A 16 10.56 10.18 -23.54
C ALA A 16 9.19 10.81 -23.23
N ARG A 17 8.27 10.80 -24.21
CA ARG A 17 6.89 11.28 -24.02
C ARG A 17 6.10 10.39 -23.07
N ILE A 18 6.20 9.07 -23.23
CA ILE A 18 5.59 8.09 -22.32
C ILE A 18 6.14 8.29 -20.91
N GLY A 19 7.46 8.44 -20.76
CA GLY A 19 8.09 8.72 -19.46
C GLY A 19 7.55 9.97 -18.76
N ASN A 20 7.34 11.06 -19.51
CA ASN A 20 6.73 12.28 -18.96
C ASN A 20 5.28 12.07 -18.52
N ILE A 21 4.50 11.30 -19.28
CA ILE A 21 3.10 10.97 -18.93
C ILE A 21 3.09 10.08 -17.68
N SER A 22 3.91 9.03 -17.62
CA SER A 22 4.04 8.17 -16.43
C SER A 22 4.46 8.97 -15.19
N TRP A 23 5.39 9.91 -15.33
CA TRP A 23 5.76 10.83 -14.24
C TRP A 23 4.58 11.70 -13.81
N PHE A 24 3.83 12.26 -14.76
CA PHE A 24 2.65 13.07 -14.48
C PHE A 24 1.57 12.27 -13.73
N LEU A 25 1.32 11.02 -14.12
CA LEU A 25 0.35 10.15 -13.45
C LEU A 25 0.78 9.85 -12.02
N LYS A 26 2.05 9.46 -11.81
CA LYS A 26 2.61 9.25 -10.46
C LYS A 26 2.48 10.51 -9.60
N ARG A 27 2.86 11.67 -10.16
CA ARG A 27 2.78 12.95 -9.46
C ARG A 27 1.33 13.31 -9.14
N SER A 28 0.38 12.99 -10.02
CA SER A 28 -1.05 13.24 -9.80
C SER A 28 -1.57 12.45 -8.60
N VAL A 29 -1.16 11.20 -8.42
CA VAL A 29 -1.51 10.40 -7.22
C VAL A 29 -0.96 11.04 -5.94
N GLU A 30 0.31 11.49 -5.96
CA GLU A 30 0.88 12.22 -4.82
C GLU A 30 0.12 13.52 -4.51
N GLN A 31 -0.34 14.23 -5.55
CA GLN A 31 -1.14 15.45 -5.36
C GLN A 31 -2.54 15.15 -4.83
N LEU A 32 -3.21 14.09 -5.29
CA LEU A 32 -4.52 13.66 -4.80
C LEU A 32 -4.47 13.37 -3.29
N GLY A 33 -3.41 12.74 -2.80
CA GLY A 33 -3.23 12.49 -1.37
C GLY A 33 -2.99 13.76 -0.52
N ASN A 34 -2.29 14.75 -1.09
CA ASN A 34 -1.92 16.00 -0.41
C ASN A 34 -2.97 17.12 -0.54
N ALA A 35 -3.85 17.03 -1.54
CA ALA A 35 -4.84 18.05 -1.84
C ALA A 35 -5.79 18.26 -0.66
N PRO A 36 -6.13 19.52 -0.31
CA PRO A 36 -7.11 19.79 0.72
C PRO A 36 -8.50 19.40 0.20
N LEU A 37 -9.00 18.24 0.65
CA LEU A 37 -10.30 17.71 0.28
C LEU A 37 -11.43 18.56 0.85
N LEU A 38 -11.25 19.00 2.10
CA LEU A 38 -12.15 19.93 2.75
C LEU A 38 -11.38 21.18 3.12
N GLN A 39 -11.84 22.31 2.60
CA GLN A 39 -11.32 23.62 2.94
C GLN A 39 -12.47 24.52 3.40
N SER A 40 -12.44 24.90 4.68
CA SER A 40 -13.36 25.87 5.26
C SER A 40 -12.60 26.78 6.21
N GLY A 41 -12.38 28.03 5.80
CA GLY A 41 -11.55 28.98 6.56
C GLY A 41 -10.12 28.46 6.78
N SER A 42 -9.75 28.24 8.04
CA SER A 42 -8.43 27.71 8.45
C SER A 42 -8.33 26.18 8.41
N ILE A 43 -9.47 25.47 8.29
CA ILE A 43 -9.50 24.01 8.29
C ILE A 43 -9.12 23.52 6.90
N ARG A 44 -8.08 22.67 6.85
CA ARG A 44 -7.67 21.93 5.67
C ARG A 44 -7.48 20.49 6.04
N ILE A 45 -8.40 19.65 5.59
CA ILE A 45 -8.32 18.20 5.76
C ILE A 45 -7.93 17.62 4.41
N ASN A 46 -6.80 16.91 4.37
CA ASN A 46 -6.40 16.12 3.21
C ASN A 46 -6.45 14.62 3.54
N MET A 47 -6.30 13.81 2.51
CA MET A 47 -6.37 12.36 2.65
C MET A 47 -5.24 11.80 3.51
N LEU A 48 -4.03 12.32 3.33
CA LEU A 48 -2.85 11.85 4.05
C LEU A 48 -2.96 12.09 5.56
N ALA A 49 -3.48 13.26 5.97
CA ALA A 49 -3.72 13.58 7.37
C ALA A 49 -4.77 12.64 7.98
N TRP A 50 -5.81 12.32 7.22
CA TRP A 50 -6.82 11.35 7.65
C TRP A 50 -6.24 9.94 7.84
N GLN A 51 -5.49 9.43 6.86
CA GLN A 51 -4.84 8.13 6.96
C GLN A 51 -3.82 8.09 8.12
N ALA A 52 -3.06 9.16 8.31
CA ALA A 52 -2.12 9.29 9.43
C ALA A 52 -2.83 9.25 10.78
N ALA A 53 -3.99 9.92 10.91
CA ALA A 53 -4.79 9.89 12.14
C ALA A 53 -5.42 8.51 12.41
N VAL A 54 -5.86 7.80 11.38
CA VAL A 54 -6.33 6.41 11.51
C VAL A 54 -5.19 5.47 11.92
N ALA A 55 -4.01 5.61 11.31
CA ALA A 55 -2.83 4.84 11.68
C ALA A 55 -2.38 5.13 13.11
N LEU A 56 -2.50 6.40 13.54
CA LEU A 56 -2.22 6.85 14.90
C LEU A 56 -3.18 6.19 15.90
N ASP A 57 -4.48 6.20 15.64
CA ASP A 57 -5.49 5.54 16.48
C ASP A 57 -5.21 4.04 16.62
N GLN A 58 -4.87 3.38 15.51
CA GLN A 58 -4.47 1.96 15.54
C GLN A 58 -3.19 1.74 16.34
N ALA A 59 -2.21 2.63 16.26
CA ALA A 59 -0.97 2.54 17.05
C ALA A 59 -1.26 2.68 18.55
N VAL A 60 -2.12 3.62 18.94
CA VAL A 60 -2.58 3.78 20.32
C VAL A 60 -3.30 2.53 20.83
N ARG A 61 -4.18 1.93 20.02
CA ARG A 61 -4.86 0.67 20.39
C ARG A 61 -3.91 -0.52 20.55
N ARG A 62 -2.83 -0.59 19.76
CA ARG A 62 -1.81 -1.64 19.86
C ARG A 62 -0.89 -1.45 21.06
N HIS A 63 -0.64 -0.19 21.47
CA HIS A 63 0.29 0.18 22.53
C HIS A 63 -0.34 1.19 23.52
N PRO A 64 -1.34 0.78 24.33
CA PRO A 64 -2.09 1.71 25.17
C PRO A 64 -1.24 2.39 26.27
N CYS A 65 -0.18 1.74 26.75
CA CYS A 65 0.72 2.32 27.76
C CYS A 65 1.59 3.47 27.23
N GLU A 66 1.82 3.54 25.91
CA GLU A 66 2.65 4.57 25.25
C GLU A 66 1.79 5.62 24.52
N ALA A 67 0.47 5.58 24.72
CA ALA A 67 -0.50 6.41 24.00
C ALA A 67 -0.16 7.91 24.04
N HIS A 68 0.30 8.42 25.18
CA HIS A 68 0.65 9.83 25.34
C HIS A 68 1.80 10.26 24.41
N GLU A 69 2.88 9.48 24.33
CA GLU A 69 4.03 9.79 23.47
C GLU A 69 3.71 9.58 21.98
N ILE A 70 2.85 8.58 21.67
CA ILE A 70 2.38 8.35 20.30
C ILE A 70 1.57 9.54 19.79
N VAL A 71 0.65 10.08 20.61
CA VAL A 71 -0.25 11.18 20.23
C VAL A 71 0.43 12.55 20.24
N LYS A 72 1.48 12.72 21.05
CA LYS A 72 2.13 14.02 21.30
C LYS A 72 2.53 14.73 20.00
N GLY A 73 1.99 15.93 19.81
CA GLY A 73 2.28 16.79 18.65
C GLY A 73 1.70 16.31 17.32
N ARG A 74 0.85 15.28 17.32
CA ARG A 74 0.19 14.74 16.12
C ARG A 74 -1.30 15.04 16.14
N THR A 75 -1.89 15.16 14.95
CA THR A 75 -3.34 15.34 14.81
C THR A 75 -4.06 14.02 15.07
N THR A 76 -4.96 14.00 16.03
CA THR A 76 -5.76 12.81 16.36
C THR A 76 -6.96 12.65 15.42
N LEU A 77 -7.52 11.44 15.39
CA LEU A 77 -8.73 11.18 14.62
C LEU A 77 -9.91 12.02 15.12
N GLU A 78 -10.08 12.14 16.44
CA GLU A 78 -11.13 12.96 17.06
C GLU A 78 -11.03 14.44 16.66
N GLU A 79 -9.80 14.99 16.59
CA GLU A 79 -9.57 16.36 16.12
C GLU A 79 -10.05 16.55 14.68
N LEU A 80 -9.68 15.62 13.78
CA LEU A 80 -10.10 15.67 12.38
C LEU A 80 -11.61 15.49 12.22
N GLU A 81 -12.24 14.60 13.00
CA GLU A 81 -13.69 14.41 12.96
C GLU A 81 -14.44 15.64 13.48
N ARG A 82 -13.92 16.32 14.50
CA ARG A 82 -14.43 17.61 14.97
C ARG A 82 -14.30 18.69 13.90
N GLN A 83 -13.13 18.79 13.26
CA GLN A 83 -12.92 19.72 12.16
C GLN A 83 -13.87 19.44 11.00
N ARG A 84 -14.02 18.17 10.58
CA ARG A 84 -14.98 17.78 9.54
C ARG A 84 -16.41 18.15 9.90
N SER A 85 -16.81 17.97 11.16
CA SER A 85 -18.17 18.30 11.61
C SER A 85 -18.49 19.79 11.58
N SER A 86 -17.46 20.65 11.53
CA SER A 86 -17.62 22.11 11.34
C SER A 86 -17.64 22.53 9.86
N VAL A 87 -17.41 21.61 8.92
CA VAL A 87 -17.44 21.90 7.49
C VAL A 87 -18.89 21.84 6.99
N PRO A 88 -19.37 22.86 6.25
CA PRO A 88 -20.72 22.87 5.70
C PRO A 88 -20.96 21.77 4.65
N ASP A 89 -22.18 21.24 4.59
CA ASP A 89 -22.61 20.24 3.60
C ASP A 89 -22.44 20.72 2.15
N SER A 90 -22.51 22.03 1.90
CA SER A 90 -22.24 22.59 0.57
C SER A 90 -20.82 22.29 0.09
N SER A 91 -19.83 22.29 0.98
CA SER A 91 -18.45 21.96 0.64
C SER A 91 -18.28 20.48 0.30
N LEU A 92 -19.04 19.60 0.95
CA LEU A 92 -19.06 18.17 0.64
C LEU A 92 -19.67 17.89 -0.74
N LYS A 93 -20.75 18.59 -1.11
CA LYS A 93 -21.33 18.52 -2.47
C LYS A 93 -20.37 19.00 -3.54
N VAL A 94 -19.65 20.10 -3.28
CA VAL A 94 -18.60 20.59 -4.20
C VAL A 94 -17.49 19.55 -4.35
N LEU A 95 -17.04 18.94 -3.25
CA LEU A 95 -16.03 17.88 -3.30
C LEU A 95 -16.51 16.68 -4.13
N ALA A 96 -17.74 16.21 -3.92
CA ALA A 96 -18.31 15.10 -4.68
C ALA A 96 -18.37 15.40 -6.19
N ALA A 97 -18.84 16.59 -6.56
CA ALA A 97 -18.87 17.04 -7.96
C ALA A 97 -17.46 17.13 -8.57
N GLN A 98 -16.47 17.62 -7.82
CA GLN A 98 -15.07 17.70 -8.27
C GLN A 98 -14.46 16.30 -8.47
N LEU A 99 -14.72 15.36 -7.56
CA LEU A 99 -14.27 13.97 -7.70
C LEU A 99 -14.89 13.31 -8.94
N ALA A 100 -16.18 13.54 -9.19
CA ALA A 100 -16.85 13.03 -10.39
C ALA A 100 -16.28 13.62 -11.68
N GLN A 101 -16.04 14.93 -11.71
CA GLN A 101 -15.41 15.61 -12.85
C GLN A 101 -13.99 15.08 -13.10
N PHE A 102 -13.20 14.89 -12.04
CA PHE A 102 -11.84 14.36 -12.15
C PHE A 102 -11.83 12.91 -12.62
N CYS A 103 -12.78 12.08 -12.16
CA CYS A 103 -12.95 10.72 -12.64
C CYS A 103 -13.25 10.70 -14.15
N ALA A 104 -14.22 11.49 -14.61
CA ALA A 104 -14.57 11.58 -16.03
C ALA A 104 -13.39 12.07 -16.89
N ALA A 105 -12.66 13.08 -16.40
CA ALA A 105 -11.47 13.59 -17.09
C ALA A 105 -10.34 12.56 -17.15
N SER A 106 -10.11 11.81 -16.06
CA SER A 106 -9.11 10.74 -15.99
C SER A 106 -9.47 9.60 -16.95
N LYS A 107 -10.76 9.26 -17.07
CA LYS A 107 -11.22 8.22 -17.97
C LYS A 107 -11.02 8.62 -19.43
N SER A 108 -11.42 9.85 -19.78
CA SER A 108 -11.21 10.38 -21.12
C SER A 108 -9.71 10.44 -21.49
N LEU A 109 -8.85 10.75 -20.52
CA LEU A 109 -7.40 10.74 -20.74
C LEU A 109 -6.86 9.33 -20.93
N GLU A 110 -7.26 8.36 -20.10
CA GLU A 110 -6.91 6.95 -20.23
C GLU A 110 -7.31 6.41 -21.61
N ASP A 111 -8.55 6.63 -22.03
CA ASP A 111 -9.06 6.17 -23.33
C ASP A 111 -8.28 6.81 -24.49
N THR A 112 -7.99 8.11 -24.41
CA THR A 112 -7.19 8.80 -25.43
C THR A 112 -5.76 8.26 -25.50
N LEU A 113 -5.16 7.90 -24.36
CA LEU A 113 -3.82 7.35 -24.32
C LEU A 113 -3.80 5.92 -24.85
N ASN A 114 -4.77 5.09 -24.48
CA ASN A 114 -4.92 3.73 -25.01
C ASN A 114 -5.12 3.75 -26.54
N ASP A 115 -5.94 4.65 -27.07
CA ASP A 115 -6.14 4.81 -28.52
C ASP A 115 -4.87 5.22 -29.28
N ARG A 116 -3.96 5.95 -28.63
CA ARG A 116 -2.77 6.55 -29.27
C ARG A 116 -1.49 5.74 -29.05
N LEU A 117 -1.38 5.04 -27.92
CA LEU A 117 -0.19 4.34 -27.47
C LEU A 117 -0.37 2.82 -27.44
N GLY A 118 -1.62 2.32 -27.45
CA GLY A 118 -1.90 0.89 -27.36
C GLY A 118 -1.25 0.26 -26.14
N ASP A 119 -0.47 -0.79 -26.36
CA ASP A 119 0.19 -1.57 -25.31
C ASP A 119 1.28 -0.79 -24.55
N ASP A 120 1.79 0.31 -25.10
CA ASP A 120 2.77 1.19 -24.45
C ASP A 120 2.11 2.26 -23.55
N ALA A 121 0.78 2.25 -23.41
CA ALA A 121 0.06 3.21 -22.58
C ALA A 121 0.37 3.01 -21.09
N PRO A 122 0.65 4.09 -20.34
CA PRO A 122 0.92 3.97 -18.92
C PRO A 122 -0.36 3.66 -18.13
N SER A 123 -0.24 2.82 -17.10
CA SER A 123 -1.37 2.39 -16.28
C SER A 123 -1.95 3.51 -15.41
N PHE A 124 -3.28 3.57 -15.33
CA PHE A 124 -4.04 4.46 -14.45
C PHE A 124 -4.47 3.80 -13.13
N ALA A 125 -4.10 2.53 -12.89
CA ALA A 125 -4.56 1.76 -11.72
C ALA A 125 -4.35 2.49 -10.38
N ALA A 126 -3.20 3.17 -10.21
CA ALA A 126 -2.90 3.93 -8.99
C ALA A 126 -3.80 5.17 -8.81
N ILE A 127 -4.23 5.81 -9.91
CA ILE A 127 -5.17 6.93 -9.86
C ILE A 127 -6.56 6.42 -9.51
N TRP A 128 -6.97 5.30 -10.10
CA TRP A 128 -8.27 4.68 -9.81
C TRP A 128 -8.38 4.25 -8.35
N ALA A 129 -7.35 3.59 -7.79
CA ALA A 129 -7.30 3.24 -6.38
C ALA A 129 -7.35 4.48 -5.46
N ALA A 130 -6.60 5.53 -5.78
CA ALA A 130 -6.64 6.78 -5.01
C ALA A 130 -8.03 7.45 -5.07
N LEU A 131 -8.71 7.41 -6.22
CA LEU A 131 -10.06 7.93 -6.36
C LEU A 131 -11.10 7.11 -5.61
N GLU A 132 -10.95 5.79 -5.60
CA GLU A 132 -11.81 4.90 -4.83
C GLU A 132 -11.71 5.21 -3.34
N ASP A 133 -10.49 5.30 -2.80
CA ASP A 133 -10.29 5.66 -1.40
C ASP A 133 -10.86 7.05 -1.07
N LEU A 134 -10.71 8.02 -1.98
CA LEU A 134 -11.29 9.36 -1.84
C LEU A 134 -12.81 9.34 -1.85
N GLN A 135 -13.44 8.54 -2.71
CA GLN A 135 -14.89 8.36 -2.72
C GLN A 135 -15.39 7.71 -1.43
N HIS A 136 -14.69 6.69 -0.93
CA HIS A 136 -15.00 6.07 0.36
C HIS A 136 -14.93 7.08 1.51
N LEU A 137 -13.90 7.93 1.51
CA LEU A 137 -13.74 8.98 2.51
C LEU A 137 -14.85 10.04 2.42
N ALA A 138 -15.18 10.49 1.20
CA ALA A 138 -16.26 11.45 0.97
C ALA A 138 -17.62 10.90 1.45
N ARG A 139 -17.92 9.62 1.19
CA ARG A 139 -19.14 8.96 1.68
C ARG A 139 -19.15 8.83 3.20
N ARG A 140 -18.02 8.49 3.82
CA ARG A 140 -17.90 8.49 5.29
C ARG A 140 -18.22 9.86 5.88
N TRP A 141 -17.87 10.93 5.17
CA TRP A 141 -18.23 12.30 5.54
C TRP A 141 -19.63 12.72 5.10
N GLY A 142 -20.50 11.81 4.67
CA GLY A 142 -21.91 12.09 4.38
C GLY A 142 -22.15 12.77 3.03
N ALA A 143 -21.20 12.72 2.09
CA ALA A 143 -21.50 13.02 0.69
C ALA A 143 -22.43 11.92 0.14
N ASN A 144 -23.74 12.22 0.10
CA ASN A 144 -24.80 11.30 -0.31
C ASN A 144 -24.98 11.19 -1.83
N ASP A 145 -24.01 11.62 -2.63
CA ASP A 145 -24.08 11.46 -4.09
C ASP A 145 -23.81 10.00 -4.48
N GLU A 146 -24.46 9.58 -5.57
CA GLU A 146 -24.35 8.22 -6.11
C GLU A 146 -22.89 7.91 -6.48
N PRO A 147 -22.38 6.69 -6.20
CA PRO A 147 -21.03 6.27 -6.58
C PRO A 147 -20.72 6.60 -8.03
N VAL A 148 -19.61 7.29 -8.28
CA VAL A 148 -19.07 7.30 -9.64
C VAL A 148 -18.44 5.93 -9.85
N GLN A 149 -19.01 5.15 -10.76
CA GLN A 149 -18.48 3.84 -11.15
C GLN A 149 -17.08 4.06 -11.74
N LEU A 150 -16.07 3.63 -10.99
CA LEU A 150 -14.69 3.62 -11.47
C LEU A 150 -14.48 2.37 -12.32
N PRO A 151 -13.61 2.42 -13.33
CA PRO A 151 -13.18 1.21 -14.03
C PRO A 151 -12.60 0.23 -13.02
N THR A 152 -13.20 -0.95 -12.91
CA THR A 152 -12.62 -2.04 -12.12
C THR A 152 -11.29 -2.44 -12.75
N ALA A 153 -10.22 -2.44 -11.96
CA ALA A 153 -8.88 -2.89 -12.36
C ALA A 153 -8.80 -4.40 -12.71
N ASP A 154 -9.93 -5.06 -12.95
CA ASP A 154 -10.06 -6.52 -13.02
C ASP A 154 -10.06 -7.06 -14.47
N GLU A 155 -10.04 -6.20 -15.50
CA GLU A 155 -9.99 -6.63 -16.91
C GLU A 155 -8.67 -6.27 -17.63
N ALA A 156 -7.61 -5.91 -16.89
CA ALA A 156 -6.26 -5.67 -17.45
C ALA A 156 -5.12 -6.29 -16.63
N ALA A 157 -5.42 -7.26 -15.75
CA ALA A 157 -4.42 -7.98 -14.96
C ALA A 157 -4.45 -9.51 -15.21
N ALA A 158 -4.91 -9.93 -16.38
CA ALA A 158 -4.83 -11.31 -16.86
C ALA A 158 -3.85 -11.45 -18.04
N ASP A 159 -2.75 -10.71 -18.05
CA ASP A 159 -1.53 -11.13 -18.77
C ASP A 159 -0.30 -10.40 -18.20
N SER A 160 0.18 -10.88 -17.06
CA SER A 160 1.53 -10.58 -16.59
C SER A 160 2.11 -11.86 -16.02
N ALA A 161 2.37 -12.81 -16.91
CA ALA A 161 3.27 -13.91 -16.62
C ALA A 161 4.68 -13.32 -16.37
N PRO A 162 5.41 -13.79 -15.33
CA PRO A 162 6.73 -13.27 -15.00
C PRO A 162 7.72 -13.48 -16.15
N PHE A 163 8.46 -12.42 -16.48
CA PHE A 163 9.53 -12.43 -17.47
C PHE A 163 10.65 -13.38 -17.02
N GLU A 164 10.65 -14.58 -17.60
CA GLU A 164 11.71 -15.57 -17.51
C GLU A 164 12.91 -15.08 -18.34
N ASN A 165 13.85 -14.39 -17.70
CA ASN A 165 15.12 -14.03 -18.33
C ASN A 165 16.14 -15.15 -18.12
N ALA A 166 16.04 -16.18 -18.97
CA ALA A 166 17.10 -17.14 -19.18
C ALA A 166 18.20 -16.50 -20.06
N ALA A 167 19.17 -15.86 -19.41
CA ALA A 167 20.47 -15.57 -20.02
C ALA A 167 21.51 -16.57 -19.48
N ARG A 168 22.06 -17.33 -20.43
CA ARG A 168 22.95 -18.47 -20.25
C ARG A 168 24.41 -18.02 -20.03
N MET A 169 25.11 -18.84 -19.24
CA MET A 169 26.58 -19.09 -19.16
C MET A 169 27.38 -18.36 -18.07
N PRO A 170 28.51 -18.93 -17.58
CA PRO A 170 28.99 -20.33 -17.62
C PRO A 170 29.21 -20.92 -16.21
N ALA A 171 29.37 -22.24 -16.14
CA ALA A 171 29.78 -22.93 -14.92
C ALA A 171 31.23 -22.58 -14.52
N PRO A 172 31.51 -22.31 -13.23
CA PRO A 172 32.82 -22.56 -12.67
C PRO A 172 32.86 -23.98 -12.12
N THR A 173 33.71 -24.78 -12.76
CA THR A 173 34.29 -25.99 -12.21
C THR A 173 35.07 -25.69 -10.93
N GLY A 174 34.95 -26.57 -9.94
CA GLY A 174 35.99 -26.79 -8.94
C GLY A 174 35.78 -26.07 -7.61
N SER A 175 35.73 -26.89 -6.56
CA SER A 175 36.33 -26.72 -5.23
C SER A 175 36.40 -25.29 -4.69
N GLU A 176 35.85 -25.01 -3.51
CA GLU A 176 36.57 -25.30 -2.27
C GLU A 176 35.63 -25.31 -1.05
N HIS A 177 36.03 -26.10 -0.07
CA HIS A 177 35.32 -26.38 1.18
C HIS A 177 35.04 -25.12 2.00
N GLY A 178 33.76 -24.87 2.31
CA GLY A 178 33.34 -24.12 3.47
C GLY A 178 32.41 -25.01 4.31
N PRO A 179 32.52 -25.06 5.63
CA PRO A 179 31.70 -25.95 6.44
C PRO A 179 30.25 -25.46 6.36
N HIS A 180 29.41 -26.17 5.61
CA HIS A 180 27.99 -26.13 5.85
C HIS A 180 27.80 -26.65 7.27
N SER A 181 27.57 -25.74 8.22
CA SER A 181 26.94 -26.09 9.47
C SER A 181 25.55 -26.61 9.09
N ASP A 182 25.47 -27.93 9.01
CA ASP A 182 24.24 -28.68 9.08
C ASP A 182 23.61 -28.33 10.44
N THR A 183 22.93 -27.17 10.49
CA THR A 183 22.15 -26.75 11.64
C THR A 183 20.91 -27.63 11.63
N LEU A 184 21.10 -28.89 12.02
CA LEU A 184 20.01 -29.81 12.24
C LEU A 184 19.18 -29.18 13.35
N VAL A 185 18.07 -28.53 13.00
CA VAL A 185 17.15 -27.92 13.95
C VAL A 185 16.51 -29.07 14.73
N ARG A 186 17.05 -29.37 15.93
CA ARG A 186 16.57 -30.49 16.75
C ARG A 186 15.65 -30.03 17.86
N THR A 187 15.81 -28.79 18.32
CA THR A 187 15.02 -28.25 19.42
C THR A 187 14.32 -26.96 19.01
N ARG A 188 13.26 -26.61 19.76
CA ARG A 188 12.57 -25.32 19.62
C ARG A 188 13.52 -24.13 19.85
N ALA A 189 14.51 -24.29 20.74
CA ALA A 189 15.51 -23.27 20.99
C ALA A 189 16.41 -23.04 19.77
N ASP A 190 16.79 -24.12 19.07
CA ASP A 190 17.60 -24.03 17.83
C ASP A 190 16.83 -23.30 16.72
N ALA A 191 15.53 -23.57 16.60
CA ALA A 191 14.67 -22.90 15.63
C ALA A 191 14.56 -21.38 15.90
N ILE A 192 14.42 -21.00 17.18
CA ILE A 192 14.37 -19.58 17.60
C ILE A 192 15.71 -18.90 17.34
N ALA A 193 16.82 -19.55 17.66
CA ALA A 193 18.16 -19.01 17.41
C ALA A 193 18.43 -18.81 15.91
N LEU A 194 17.94 -19.72 15.06
CA LEU A 194 18.05 -19.58 13.62
C LEU A 194 17.22 -18.40 13.09
N LEU A 195 16.00 -18.20 13.60
CA LEU A 195 15.17 -17.02 13.24
C LEU A 195 15.84 -15.69 13.62
N GLU A 196 16.54 -15.65 14.75
CA GLU A 196 17.31 -14.48 15.19
C GLU A 196 18.52 -14.21 14.30
N GLN A 197 19.22 -15.26 13.87
CA GLN A 197 20.32 -15.15 12.90
C GLN A 197 19.83 -14.65 11.53
N VAL A 198 18.68 -15.16 11.06
CA VAL A 198 18.05 -14.71 9.82
C VAL A 198 17.64 -13.23 9.92
N ALA A 199 17.02 -12.82 11.02
CA ALA A 199 16.64 -11.43 11.26
C ALA A 199 17.88 -10.50 11.22
N ALA A 200 18.95 -10.85 11.94
CA ALA A 200 20.18 -10.07 11.98
C ALA A 200 20.87 -9.96 10.61
N SER A 201 20.86 -11.04 9.81
CA SER A 201 21.37 -11.01 8.45
C SER A 201 20.55 -10.09 7.55
N LEU A 202 19.22 -10.17 7.64
CA LEU A 202 18.31 -9.34 6.82
C LEU A 202 18.32 -7.87 7.22
N GLU A 203 18.49 -7.54 8.50
CA GLU A 203 18.68 -6.15 8.95
C GLU A 203 19.97 -5.53 8.37
N HIS A 204 21.02 -6.36 8.20
CA HIS A 204 22.29 -5.90 7.64
C HIS A 204 22.26 -5.76 6.11
N THR A 205 21.60 -6.69 5.41
CA THR A 205 21.53 -6.68 3.94
C THR A 205 20.40 -5.82 3.40
N GLU A 206 19.27 -5.75 4.11
CA GLU A 206 18.03 -5.11 3.66
C GLU A 206 17.25 -4.44 4.82
N PRO A 207 17.72 -3.29 5.33
CA PRO A 207 17.18 -2.67 6.55
C PRO A 207 15.72 -2.18 6.44
N SER A 208 15.18 -2.03 5.22
CA SER A 208 13.78 -1.64 4.97
C SER A 208 12.89 -2.82 4.57
N SER A 209 13.43 -4.05 4.56
CA SER A 209 12.68 -5.23 4.17
C SER A 209 11.75 -5.66 5.31
N PRO A 210 10.43 -5.81 5.04
CA PRO A 210 9.49 -6.37 6.02
C PRO A 210 9.90 -7.76 6.52
N ALA A 211 10.70 -8.50 5.74
CA ALA A 211 11.13 -9.86 6.08
C ALA A 211 12.01 -9.90 7.35
N ALA A 212 12.91 -8.93 7.54
CA ALA A 212 13.75 -8.82 8.74
C ALA A 212 12.90 -8.68 10.00
N TYR A 213 11.95 -7.75 9.96
CA TYR A 213 11.00 -7.50 11.03
C TYR A 213 10.10 -8.72 11.33
N MET A 214 9.63 -9.43 10.30
CA MET A 214 8.81 -10.64 10.48
C MET A 214 9.59 -11.78 11.12
N ALA A 215 10.86 -12.01 10.71
CA ALA A 215 11.72 -13.03 11.31
C ALA A 215 11.97 -12.75 12.81
N GLN A 216 12.24 -11.49 13.15
CA GLN A 216 12.40 -11.05 14.53
C GLN A 216 11.11 -11.22 15.36
N ARG A 217 9.95 -10.89 14.78
CA ARG A 217 8.64 -11.09 15.42
C ARG A 217 8.32 -12.58 15.62
N ALA A 218 8.62 -13.43 14.64
CA ALA A 218 8.44 -14.87 14.73
C ALA A 218 9.29 -15.48 15.85
N ALA A 219 10.55 -15.06 15.99
CA ALA A 219 11.41 -15.48 17.10
C ALA A 219 10.83 -15.08 18.47
N CYS A 220 10.31 -13.85 18.57
CA CYS A 220 9.66 -13.34 19.78
C CYS A 220 8.42 -14.16 20.16
N TRP A 221 7.52 -14.43 19.22
CA TRP A 221 6.33 -15.26 19.47
C TRP A 221 6.68 -16.71 19.80
N ALA A 222 7.70 -17.26 19.14
CA ALA A 222 8.15 -18.62 19.41
C ALA A 222 8.72 -18.79 20.82
N ARG A 223 9.05 -17.72 21.55
CA ARG A 223 9.44 -17.77 22.98
C ARG A 223 8.23 -17.80 23.93
N TRP A 224 7.02 -17.48 23.47
CA TRP A 224 5.84 -17.42 24.33
C TRP A 224 5.16 -18.79 24.47
N PRO A 225 4.62 -19.11 25.66
CA PRO A 225 3.67 -20.22 25.80
C PRO A 225 2.46 -19.99 24.88
N LEU A 226 1.99 -21.03 24.19
CA LEU A 226 0.91 -20.93 23.19
C LEU A 226 -0.34 -20.23 23.76
N LEU A 227 -0.71 -20.54 25.00
CA LEU A 227 -1.87 -19.97 25.68
C LEU A 227 -1.70 -18.47 25.97
N GLU A 228 -0.49 -18.02 26.24
CA GLU A 228 -0.16 -16.59 26.43
C GLU A 228 -0.24 -15.84 25.10
N TRP A 229 0.22 -16.45 24.00
CA TRP A 229 0.13 -15.87 22.66
C TRP A 229 -1.32 -15.77 22.16
N LEU A 230 -2.14 -16.82 22.37
CA LEU A 230 -3.54 -16.83 21.95
C LEU A 230 -4.35 -15.69 22.59
N LYS A 231 -4.11 -15.40 23.88
CA LYS A 231 -4.73 -14.26 24.60
C LYS A 231 -4.44 -12.90 23.96
N HIS A 232 -3.31 -12.77 23.26
CA HIS A 232 -2.90 -11.50 22.65
C HIS A 232 -3.36 -11.37 21.20
N VAL A 233 -3.61 -12.47 20.50
CA VAL A 233 -3.99 -12.47 19.07
C VAL A 233 -5.50 -12.54 18.87
N ILE A 234 -6.22 -13.17 19.78
CA ILE A 234 -7.67 -13.31 19.71
C ILE A 234 -8.33 -12.17 20.49
N LYS A 235 -9.13 -11.36 19.80
CA LYS A 235 -9.84 -10.21 20.37
C LYS A 235 -11.18 -10.58 21.02
N ASN A 236 -11.67 -11.78 20.79
CA ASN A 236 -12.98 -12.26 21.23
C ASN A 236 -12.80 -13.31 22.34
N ASP A 237 -13.19 -12.95 23.56
CA ASP A 237 -12.99 -13.80 24.76
C ASP A 237 -13.73 -15.14 24.66
N ASP A 238 -14.84 -15.20 23.92
CA ASP A 238 -15.61 -16.44 23.69
C ASP A 238 -14.88 -17.42 22.76
N GLU A 239 -14.19 -16.92 21.72
CA GLU A 239 -13.36 -17.73 20.81
C GLU A 239 -12.12 -18.27 21.52
N LEU A 240 -11.51 -17.44 22.37
CA LEU A 240 -10.38 -17.83 23.22
C LEU A 240 -10.78 -18.92 24.23
N ALA A 241 -11.96 -18.81 24.84
CA ALA A 241 -12.50 -19.83 25.76
C ALA A 241 -12.80 -21.16 25.05
N GLN A 242 -13.25 -21.13 23.79
CA GLN A 242 -13.52 -22.33 23.01
C GLN A 242 -12.23 -23.03 22.54
N LEU A 243 -11.20 -22.27 22.17
CA LEU A 243 -9.91 -22.81 21.74
C LEU A 243 -9.05 -23.32 22.90
N SER A 244 -9.03 -22.63 24.04
CA SER A 244 -8.31 -23.09 25.23
C SER A 244 -8.82 -24.44 25.74
N LYS A 245 -10.14 -24.67 25.70
CA LYS A 245 -10.75 -25.97 26.03
C LYS A 245 -10.35 -27.10 25.08
N ARG A 246 -10.09 -26.79 23.80
CA ARG A 246 -9.65 -27.76 22.78
C ARG A 246 -8.15 -28.07 22.85
N CYS A 247 -7.33 -27.12 23.29
CA CYS A 247 -5.87 -27.31 23.40
C CYS A 247 -5.44 -27.93 24.74
N LEU A 248 -6.33 -28.00 25.74
CA LEU A 248 -6.08 -28.61 27.06
C LEU A 248 -6.75 -29.98 27.23
N ALA A 249 -7.42 -30.49 26.20
CA ALA A 249 -7.95 -31.86 26.11
C ALA A 249 -7.04 -32.71 25.22
#